data_AF-A0A2D8XJA2-F1
#
_entry.id   AF-A0A2D8XJA2-F1
#
_cell.length_a   1.000
_cell.length_b   1.000
_cell.length_c   1.000
_cell.angle_alpha   90.00
_cell.angle_beta   90.00
_cell.angle_gamma   90.00
#
_symmetry.space_group_name_H-M   'P 1'
#
loop_
_entity.id
_entity.type
_entity.pdbx_description
1 polymer ?
#
loop_
_entity_poly.entity_id
_entity_poly.type
_entity_poly.pdbx_seq_one_letter_code
_entity_poly.pdbx_strand_id
1 'polypeptide(L)' 'MFDVIETCGLRGAISDDVRAALPGLPYSSVTARYKSLAEKGMIKYSGDKRQGQSGRGQRVMIAANLA' A
#
# COMPACT_ATOMS: atom_id res chain seq x y z
N MET A 1 4.13 0.54 -8.19
CA MET A 1 3.87 0.66 -6.73
C MET A 1 2.54 1.34 -6.47
N PHE A 2 2.32 2.57 -6.92
CA PHE A 2 0.98 3.16 -6.98
C PHE A 2 0.03 2.29 -7.82
N ASP A 3 0.48 1.89 -9.02
CA ASP A 3 -0.21 0.96 -9.93
C ASP A 3 -0.73 -0.32 -9.25
N VAL A 4 0.06 -0.92 -8.35
CA VAL A 4 -0.36 -2.10 -7.58
C VAL A 4 -1.51 -1.77 -6.62
N ILE A 5 -1.41 -0.63 -5.92
CA ILE A 5 -2.46 -0.18 -4.98
C ILE A 5 -3.74 0.14 -5.75
N GLU A 6 -3.63 0.72 -6.93
CA GLU A 6 -4.75 1.00 -7.84
C GLU A 6 -5.42 -0.30 -8.33
N THR A 7 -4.62 -1.30 -8.72
CA THR A 7 -5.12 -2.61 -9.17
C THR A 7 -5.84 -3.38 -8.06
N CYS A 8 -5.50 -3.14 -6.79
CA CYS A 8 -6.19 -3.76 -5.65
C CYS A 8 -7.60 -3.20 -5.39
N GLY A 9 -7.97 -2.10 -6.05
CA GLY A 9 -9.31 -1.53 -5.96
C GLY A 9 -9.68 -1.06 -4.54
N LEU A 10 -10.99 -1.05 -4.24
CA LEU A 10 -11.55 -0.70 -2.93
C LEU A 10 -11.13 -1.66 -1.80
N ARG A 11 -10.64 -2.85 -2.14
CA ARG A 11 -10.16 -3.83 -1.15
C ARG A 11 -8.84 -3.38 -0.50
N GLY A 12 -8.15 -2.45 -1.16
CA GLY A 12 -6.87 -1.89 -0.78
C GLY A 12 -5.73 -2.91 -0.75
N ALA A 13 -4.53 -2.40 -0.53
CA ALA A 13 -3.31 -3.17 -0.43
C ALA A 13 -2.60 -2.87 0.90
N ILE A 14 -2.06 -3.90 1.55
CA ILE A 14 -1.07 -3.71 2.62
C ILE A 14 0.35 -3.74 2.06
N SER A 15 1.33 -3.33 2.87
CA SER A 15 2.74 -3.30 2.46
C SER A 15 3.24 -4.64 1.93
N ASP A 16 2.79 -5.75 2.51
CA ASP A 16 3.15 -7.09 2.06
C ASP A 16 2.55 -7.45 0.69
N ASP A 17 1.30 -7.05 0.41
CA ASP A 17 0.67 -7.26 -0.90
C ASP A 17 1.47 -6.52 -1.99
N VAL A 18 1.84 -5.27 -1.72
CA VAL A 18 2.62 -4.45 -2.65
C VAL A 18 4.03 -5.01 -2.85
N ARG A 19 4.64 -5.58 -1.79
CA ARG A 19 5.95 -6.24 -1.88
C ARG A 19 5.87 -7.54 -2.67
N ALA A 20 4.83 -8.33 -2.49
CA ALA A 20 4.61 -9.57 -3.22
C ALA A 20 4.44 -9.31 -4.73
N ALA A 21 3.78 -8.21 -5.09
CA ALA A 21 3.63 -7.77 -6.48
C ALA A 21 4.91 -7.15 -7.09
N LEU A 22 5.89 -6.75 -6.27
CA LEU A 22 7.11 -6.07 -6.70
C LEU A 22 8.37 -6.77 -6.14
N PRO A 23 8.63 -8.04 -6.51
CA PRO A 23 9.73 -8.82 -5.93
C PRO A 23 11.13 -8.24 -6.23
N GLY A 24 11.26 -7.45 -7.30
CA GLY A 24 12.54 -6.82 -7.69
C GLY A 24 12.89 -5.53 -6.95
N LEU A 25 12.01 -5.00 -6.09
CA LEU A 25 12.24 -3.75 -5.37
C LEU A 25 12.56 -3.98 -3.88
N PRO A 26 13.62 -3.35 -3.34
CA PRO A 26 13.93 -3.45 -1.92
C PRO A 26 12.86 -2.76 -1.06
N TYR A 27 12.57 -3.36 0.09
CA TYR A 27 11.52 -2.94 1.03
C TYR A 27 11.60 -1.46 1.44
N SER A 28 12.81 -0.93 1.60
CA SER A 28 13.08 0.47 1.93
C SER A 28 12.69 1.44 0.81
N SER A 29 12.87 1.05 -0.46
CA SER A 29 12.45 1.86 -1.62
C SER A 29 10.94 1.88 -1.78
N VAL A 30 10.28 0.82 -1.32
CA VAL A 30 8.84 0.66 -1.34
C VAL A 30 8.23 1.51 -0.21
N THR A 31 8.53 1.18 1.04
CA THR A 31 7.91 1.82 2.21
C THR A 31 8.12 3.33 2.31
N ALA A 32 9.28 3.85 1.91
CA ALA A 32 9.56 5.29 1.92
C ALA A 32 8.62 6.09 0.98
N ARG A 33 8.09 5.46 -0.07
CA ARG A 33 7.22 6.13 -1.05
C ARG A 33 5.77 6.22 -0.63
N TYR A 34 5.28 5.39 0.31
CA TYR A 34 3.89 5.47 0.77
C TYR A 34 3.55 6.84 1.37
N LYS A 35 4.45 7.39 2.20
CA LYS A 35 4.25 8.72 2.81
C LYS A 35 4.17 9.80 1.73
N SER A 36 5.09 9.80 0.78
CA SER A 36 5.08 10.77 -0.33
C SER A 36 3.83 10.63 -1.21
N LEU A 37 3.36 9.42 -1.48
CA LEU A 37 2.12 9.20 -2.23
C LEU A 37 0.90 9.70 -1.47
N ALA A 38 0.84 9.50 -0.15
CA ALA A 38 -0.24 10.01 0.69
C ALA A 38 -0.22 11.54 0.79
N GLU A 39 0.95 12.15 0.96
CA GLU A 39 1.12 13.61 0.97
C GLU A 39 0.75 14.25 -0.36
N LYS A 40 0.99 13.55 -1.48
CA LYS A 40 0.55 13.96 -2.83
C LYS A 40 -0.94 13.72 -3.08
N GLY A 41 -1.66 13.13 -2.14
CA GLY A 41 -3.08 12.79 -2.31
C GLY A 41 -3.32 11.67 -3.33
N MET A 42 -2.32 10.86 -3.67
CA MET A 42 -2.46 9.74 -4.59
C MET A 42 -3.01 8.49 -3.90
N ILE A 43 -2.71 8.30 -2.61
CA ILE A 43 -3.25 7.19 -1.82
C ILE A 43 -3.87 7.71 -0.52
N LYS A 44 -4.87 7.00 -0.01
CA LYS A 44 -5.47 7.21 1.30
C LYS A 44 -5.30 5.94 2.15
N TYR A 45 -5.26 6.11 3.47
CA TYR A 45 -5.36 4.99 4.38
C TYR A 45 -6.83 4.74 4.69
N SER A 46 -7.30 3.50 4.53
CA SER A 46 -8.71 3.11 4.79
C SER A 46 -9.13 3.31 6.26
N GLY A 47 -8.16 3.41 7.17
CA GLY A 47 -8.37 3.30 8.61
C GLY A 47 -8.27 1.86 9.10
N ASP A 48 -8.55 0.90 8.22
CA ASP A 48 -8.41 -0.54 8.48
C ASP A 48 -6.95 -0.98 8.58
N LYS A 49 -6.75 -2.06 9.33
CA LYS A 49 -5.49 -2.81 9.39
C LYS A 49 -5.73 -4.27 9.04
N ARG A 50 -4.87 -4.84 8.20
CA ARG A 50 -4.86 -6.27 7.87
C ARG A 50 -3.57 -6.90 8.38
N GLN A 51 -3.64 -8.14 8.85
CA GLN A 51 -2.48 -8.87 9.33
C GLN A 51 -1.51 -9.14 8.18
N GLY A 52 -0.27 -8.68 8.31
CA GLY A 52 0.80 -9.02 7.38
C GLY A 52 1.49 -10.34 7.73
N GLN A 53 2.44 -10.76 6.90
CA GLN A 53 3.24 -11.99 7.07
C GLN A 53 4.01 -12.04 8.39
N SER A 54 4.40 -10.87 8.92
CA SER A 54 5.06 -10.77 10.24
C SER A 54 4.13 -10.96 11.43
N GLY A 55 2.83 -11.16 11.21
CA GLY A 55 1.80 -11.21 12.25
C GLY A 55 1.39 -9.83 12.80
N ARG A 56 2.05 -8.74 12.38
CA ARG A 56 1.68 -7.38 12.76
C ARG A 56 0.61 -6.81 11.81
N GLY A 57 -0.31 -6.02 12.37
CA GLY A 57 -1.30 -5.29 11.59
C GLY A 57 -0.67 -4.18 10.75
N GLN A 58 -0.85 -4.26 9.44
CA GLN A 58 -0.41 -3.29 8.45
C GLN A 58 -1.60 -2.43 8.00
N ARG A 59 -1.38 -1.13 7.77
CA ARG A 59 -2.44 -0.21 7.34
C ARG A 59 -2.84 -0.55 5.90
N VAL A 60 -4.14 -0.59 5.65
CA VAL A 60 -4.68 -0.76 4.30
C VAL A 60 -4.60 0.56 3.55
N MET A 61 -3.99 0.53 2.36
CA MET A 61 -3.84 1.67 1.46
C MET A 61 -4.76 1.49 0.26
N ILE A 62 -5.43 2.56 -0.14
CA ILE A 62 -6.34 2.62 -1.28
C ILE A 62 -5.96 3.79 -2.16
N ALA A 63 -6.10 3.63 -3.48
CA ALA A 63 -5.84 4.71 -4.41
C ALA A 63 -6.90 5.81 -4.24
N ALA A 64 -6.47 7.07 -4.20
CA ALA A 64 -7.34 8.19 -3.90
C ALA A 64 -8.33 8.52 -5.02
N ASN A 65 -8.08 8.04 -6.25
CA ASN A 65 -9.03 8.11 -7.36
C ASN A 65 -10.19 7.11 -7.22
N LEU A 66 -10.12 6.18 -6.26
CA LEU A 66 -11.17 5.20 -5.96
C LEU A 66 -11.95 5.51 -4.67
N ALA A 67 -11.52 6.52 -3.90
CA ALA A 67 -12.02 6.83 -2.56
C ALA A 67 -12.46 8.29 -2.42
#